data_AF-A0AA40FK08-F1
#
_entry.id   AF-A0AA40FK08-F1
#
_cell.length_a   1.000
_cell.length_b   1.000
_cell.length_c   1.000
_cell.angle_alpha   90.00
_cell.angle_beta   90.00
_cell.angle_gamma   90.00
#
_symmetry.space_group_name_H-M   'P 1'
#
loop_
_entity.id
_entity.type
_entity.pdbx_description
1 polymer ?
#
loop_
_entity_poly.entity_id
_entity_poly.type
_entity_poly.pdbx_seq_one_letter_code
_entity_poly.pdbx_strand_id
1 'polypeptide(L)'
;MDDEKPSHFLQRMRSMIDKKVPDTVLRTIFLEQIPQSLHNILVVSHDADLSTLAVLADRIMEFRLSQISSIDRANMAVSACQSRADGGFHENNLAGSHQSRENLVAMQHQLAEMTHRIGNDGDELFLT
;
A
#
# COMPACT_ATOMS: atom_id res chain seq x y z
N MET A 1 16.23 -18.31 1.80
CA MET A 1 17.56 -18.23 2.45
C MET A 1 17.96 -16.77 2.30
N ASP A 2 17.48 -15.90 3.18
CA ASP A 2 17.26 -14.47 2.83
C ASP A 2 17.88 -13.47 3.81
N ASP A 3 18.95 -13.85 4.52
CA ASP A 3 19.62 -12.95 5.49
C ASP A 3 21.14 -12.84 5.30
N GLU A 4 21.72 -13.57 4.33
CA GLU A 4 23.17 -13.51 4.10
C GLU A 4 23.54 -12.27 3.28
N LYS A 5 24.49 -11.46 3.78
CA LYS A 5 25.02 -10.32 3.03
C LYS A 5 25.64 -10.81 1.71
N PRO A 6 25.40 -10.14 0.57
CA PRO A 6 25.99 -10.45 -0.72
C PRO A 6 27.51 -10.67 -0.67
N SER A 7 28.24 -9.90 0.15
CA SER A 7 29.68 -10.15 0.38
C SER A 7 29.99 -11.50 1.02
N HIS A 8 29.23 -11.92 2.02
CA HIS A 8 29.39 -13.24 2.66
C HIS A 8 29.06 -14.37 1.69
N PHE A 9 27.99 -14.22 0.92
CA PHE A 9 27.62 -15.16 -0.13
C PHE A 9 28.76 -15.32 -1.15
N LEU A 10 29.34 -14.21 -1.59
CA LEU A 10 30.46 -14.19 -2.52
C LEU A 10 31.72 -14.85 -1.93
N GLN A 11 32.03 -14.56 -0.67
CA GLN A 11 33.15 -15.17 0.06
C GLN A 11 32.97 -16.69 0.16
N ARG A 12 31.77 -17.14 0.49
CA ARG A 12 31.41 -18.56 0.60
C ARG A 12 31.55 -19.25 -0.74
N MET A 13 31.00 -18.63 -1.79
CA MET A 13 31.13 -19.08 -3.17
C MET A 13 32.61 -19.25 -3.56
N ARG A 14 33.44 -18.23 -3.31
CA ARG A 14 34.89 -18.28 -3.58
C ARG A 14 35.63 -19.36 -2.79
N SER A 15 35.14 -19.69 -1.60
CA SER A 15 35.74 -20.71 -0.73
C SER A 15 35.34 -22.14 -1.11
N MET A 16 34.18 -22.30 -1.75
CA MET A 16 33.67 -23.60 -2.20
C MET A 16 34.13 -23.97 -3.60
N ILE A 17 34.56 -22.99 -4.39
CA ILE A 17 34.91 -23.18 -5.80
C ILE A 17 36.42 -23.24 -5.97
N ASP A 18 36.89 -24.18 -6.79
CA ASP A 18 38.30 -24.28 -7.19
C ASP A 18 38.79 -22.98 -7.86
N LYS A 19 40.05 -22.60 -7.58
CA LYS A 19 40.71 -21.38 -8.13
C LYS A 19 40.79 -21.30 -9.66
N LYS A 20 40.33 -22.32 -10.39
CA LYS A 20 40.28 -22.37 -11.86
C LYS A 20 39.05 -21.70 -12.47
N VAL A 21 38.02 -21.38 -11.69
CA VAL A 21 36.80 -20.76 -12.24
C VAL A 21 37.03 -19.28 -12.54
N PRO A 22 36.72 -18.81 -13.77
CA PRO A 22 36.92 -17.42 -14.15
C PRO A 22 35.94 -16.49 -13.43
N ASP A 23 36.40 -15.28 -13.11
CA ASP A 23 35.60 -14.25 -12.44
C ASP A 23 34.32 -13.89 -13.22
N THR A 24 34.30 -14.04 -14.54
CA THR A 24 33.10 -13.83 -15.37
C THR A 24 31.97 -14.79 -15.00
N VAL A 25 32.28 -16.07 -14.77
CA VAL A 25 31.29 -17.08 -14.38
C VAL A 25 30.83 -16.85 -12.94
N LEU A 26 31.78 -16.55 -12.04
CA LEU A 26 31.45 -16.18 -10.65
C LEU A 26 30.53 -14.97 -10.59
N ARG A 27 30.76 -13.99 -11.46
CA ARG A 27 29.91 -12.80 -11.58
C ARG A 27 28.50 -13.17 -12.02
N THR A 28 28.34 -14.00 -13.05
CA THR A 28 27.02 -14.46 -13.49
C THR A 28 26.28 -15.18 -12.37
N ILE A 29 26.93 -16.15 -11.71
CA ILE A 29 26.34 -16.89 -10.59
C ILE A 29 25.96 -15.93 -9.45
N PHE A 30 26.84 -14.99 -9.11
CA PHE A 30 26.57 -13.98 -8.08
C PHE A 30 25.34 -13.14 -8.41
N LEU A 31 25.26 -12.66 -9.64
CA LEU A 31 24.17 -11.85 -10.15
C LEU A 31 22.83 -12.61 -10.23
N GLU A 32 22.85 -13.91 -10.51
CA GLU A 32 21.65 -14.76 -10.51
C GLU A 32 21.16 -15.12 -9.11
N GLN A 33 22.06 -15.15 -8.12
CA GLN A 33 21.73 -15.55 -6.74
C GLN A 33 21.26 -14.38 -5.86
N ILE A 34 21.52 -13.15 -6.27
CA ILE A 34 20.98 -11.96 -5.61
C ILE A 34 19.57 -11.62 -6.10
N PRO A 35 18.75 -10.95 -5.27
CA PRO A 35 17.43 -10.46 -5.70
C PRO A 35 17.51 -9.59 -6.95
N GLN A 36 16.52 -9.75 -7.84
CA GLN A 36 16.48 -9.06 -9.13
C GLN A 36 16.53 -7.52 -9.01
N SER A 37 16.03 -6.97 -7.91
CA SER A 37 16.14 -5.53 -7.62
C SER A 37 17.59 -5.06 -7.46
N LEU A 38 18.46 -5.87 -6.85
CA LEU A 38 19.89 -5.58 -6.73
C LEU A 38 20.61 -5.82 -8.05
N HIS A 39 20.28 -6.94 -8.71
CA HIS A 39 20.82 -7.31 -10.02
C HIS A 39 20.73 -6.17 -11.03
N ASN A 40 19.55 -5.57 -11.19
CA ASN A 40 19.31 -4.50 -12.18
C ASN A 40 20.15 -3.25 -11.95
N ILE A 41 20.56 -2.99 -10.70
CA ILE A 41 21.42 -1.87 -10.35
C ILE A 41 22.89 -2.23 -10.61
N LEU A 42 23.28 -3.45 -10.25
CA LEU A 42 24.65 -3.94 -10.29
C LEU A 42 25.12 -4.30 -11.71
N VAL A 43 24.20 -4.72 -12.59
CA VAL A 43 24.52 -5.08 -13.97
C VAL A 43 25.13 -3.91 -14.75
N VAL A 44 24.77 -2.67 -14.41
CA VAL A 44 25.28 -1.46 -15.07
C VAL A 44 26.78 -1.27 -14.82
N SER A 45 27.29 -1.77 -13.70
CA SER A 45 28.69 -1.64 -13.26
C SER A 45 29.59 -2.73 -13.86
N HIS A 46 29.72 -2.77 -15.19
CA HIS A 46 30.44 -3.83 -15.91
C HIS A 46 31.94 -3.90 -15.60
N ASP A 47 32.60 -2.76 -15.41
CA ASP A 47 34.05 -2.67 -15.15
C ASP A 47 34.44 -2.88 -13.68
N ALA A 48 33.46 -3.02 -12.78
CA ALA A 48 33.73 -3.17 -11.36
C ALA A 48 34.16 -4.61 -11.02
N ASP A 49 35.21 -4.74 -10.21
CA ASP A 49 35.62 -6.02 -9.62
C ASP A 49 34.48 -6.68 -8.85
N LEU A 50 34.49 -8.02 -8.85
CA LEU A 50 33.47 -8.82 -8.20
C LEU A 50 33.35 -8.52 -6.69
N SER A 51 34.47 -8.28 -6.01
CA SER A 51 34.50 -7.87 -4.60
C SER A 51 33.83 -6.50 -4.38
N THR A 52 34.10 -5.54 -5.27
CA THR A 52 33.50 -4.20 -5.22
C THR A 52 32.00 -4.27 -5.48
N LEU A 53 31.57 -5.13 -6.40
CA LEU A 53 30.17 -5.38 -6.70
C LEU A 53 29.42 -5.92 -5.48
N ALA A 54 30.04 -6.82 -4.71
CA ALA A 54 29.45 -7.37 -3.50
C ALA A 54 29.30 -6.31 -2.38
N VAL A 55 30.31 -5.47 -2.18
CA VAL A 55 30.23 -4.34 -1.23
C VAL A 55 29.14 -3.35 -1.65
N LEU A 56 29.01 -3.08 -2.95
CA LEU A 56 27.95 -2.22 -3.47
C LEU A 56 26.56 -2.82 -3.20
N ALA A 57 26.41 -4.13 -3.44
CA ALA A 57 25.17 -4.86 -3.15
C ALA A 57 24.80 -4.80 -1.67
N ASP A 58 25.76 -4.97 -0.76
CA ASP A 58 25.55 -4.85 0.69
C ASP A 58 25.00 -3.48 1.07
N ARG A 59 25.62 -2.40 0.55
CA ARG A 59 25.20 -1.02 0.83
C ARG A 59 23.77 -0.76 0.36
N ILE A 60 23.41 -1.23 -0.84
CA ILE A 60 22.06 -1.07 -1.37
C ILE A 60 21.07 -1.86 -0.51
N MET A 61 21.43 -3.06 -0.07
CA MET A 61 20.58 -3.88 0.78
C MET A 61 20.35 -3.24 2.16
N GLU A 62 21.41 -2.77 2.82
CA GLU A 62 21.31 -2.06 4.10
C GLU A 62 20.47 -0.78 3.99
N PHE A 63 20.61 -0.05 2.88
CA PHE A 63 19.78 1.11 2.60
C PHE A 63 18.29 0.74 2.46
N ARG A 64 17.97 -0.34 1.76
CA ARG A 64 16.57 -0.81 1.62
C ARG A 64 15.98 -1.28 2.95
N LEU A 65 16.73 -2.05 3.73
CA LEU A 65 16.30 -2.50 5.06
C LEU A 65 16.00 -1.30 5.98
N SER A 66 16.84 -0.27 5.93
CA SER A 66 16.63 0.97 6.69
C SER A 66 15.32 1.66 6.31
N GLN A 67 14.99 1.74 5.02
CA GLN A 67 13.72 2.33 4.57
C GLN A 67 12.50 1.51 5.00
N ILE A 68 12.56 0.19 4.89
CA ILE A 68 11.48 -0.71 5.32
C ILE A 68 11.21 -0.54 6.83
N SER A 69 12.26 -0.45 7.66
CA SER A 69 12.11 -0.20 9.10
C SER A 69 11.43 1.14 9.41
N SER A 70 11.61 2.15 8.56
CA SER A 70 11.00 3.47 8.73
C SER A 70 9.51 3.45 8.41
N ILE A 71 9.11 2.67 7.40
CA ILE A 71 7.71 2.48 7.00
C ILE A 71 6.96 1.68 8.08
N ASP A 72 7.57 0.63 8.62
CA ASP A 72 6.98 -0.17 9.70
C ASP A 72 6.71 0.68 10.95
N ARG A 73 7.67 1.53 11.35
CA ARG A 73 7.48 2.50 12.43
C ARG A 73 6.35 3.49 12.16
N ALA A 74 6.24 4.00 10.94
CA ALA A 74 5.17 4.91 10.55
C ALA A 74 3.80 4.21 10.62
N ASN A 75 3.69 2.97 10.13
CA ASN A 75 2.46 2.19 10.22
C ASN A 75 2.06 1.88 11.66
N MET A 76 3.02 1.57 12.54
CA MET A 76 2.77 1.39 13.97
C MET A 76 2.30 2.68 14.64
N ALA A 77 2.88 3.84 14.30
CA ALA A 77 2.44 5.13 14.82
C ALA A 77 1.01 5.50 14.34
N VAL A 78 0.69 5.21 13.08
CA VAL A 78 -0.65 5.41 12.50
C VAL A 78 -1.68 4.50 13.17
N SER A 79 -1.32 3.23 13.40
CA SER A 79 -2.18 2.28 14.12
C SER A 79 -2.39 2.70 15.58
N ALA A 80 -1.34 3.21 16.22
CA ALA A 80 -1.39 3.69 17.60
C ALA A 80 -2.18 5.00 17.79
N CYS A 81 -2.32 5.84 16.75
CA CYS A 81 -3.21 6.99 16.78
C CYS A 81 -4.66 6.64 16.39
N GLN A 82 -4.89 5.57 15.63
CA GLN A 82 -6.23 5.03 15.36
C GLN A 82 -6.83 4.27 16.55
N SER A 83 -6.02 3.67 17.42
CA SER A 83 -6.51 3.05 18.66
C SER A 83 -6.90 4.06 19.77
N ARG A 84 -6.72 5.37 19.58
CA ARG A 84 -7.14 6.41 20.57
C ARG A 84 -8.50 7.03 20.28
N ALA A 85 -9.34 6.38 19.49
CA ALA A 85 -10.73 6.77 19.31
C ALA A 85 -11.74 5.75 19.86
N ASP A 86 -11.28 4.71 20.58
CA ASP A 86 -12.17 3.69 21.17
C ASP A 86 -12.06 3.66 22.71
N GLY A 87 -12.48 4.75 23.34
CA GLY A 87 -12.34 4.90 24.80
C GLY A 87 -13.09 6.09 25.38
N GLY A 88 -14.42 6.12 25.21
CA GLY A 88 -15.34 6.74 26.16
C GLY A 88 -15.37 8.27 26.27
N PHE A 89 -16.21 8.90 25.44
CA PHE A 89 -17.05 10.00 25.93
C PHE A 89 -18.50 9.68 25.57
N HIS A 90 -19.28 9.47 26.63
CA HIS A 90 -20.71 9.26 26.59
C HIS A 90 -21.37 10.63 26.44
N GLU A 91 -21.65 11.08 25.22
CA GLU A 91 -22.59 12.17 25.00
C GLU A 91 -23.58 11.80 23.91
N ASN A 92 -24.78 11.50 24.37
CA ASN A 92 -25.98 11.25 23.59
C ASN A 92 -26.19 12.38 22.58
N ASN A 93 -25.82 12.16 21.32
CA ASN A 93 -26.22 13.00 20.20
C ASN A 93 -27.19 12.23 19.30
N LEU A 94 -28.41 12.00 19.79
CA LEU A 94 -29.54 11.47 19.01
C LEU A 94 -30.39 12.58 18.35
N ALA A 95 -30.00 13.85 18.47
CA ALA A 95 -30.86 14.99 18.08
C ALA A 95 -30.66 15.50 16.64
N GLY A 96 -29.74 14.94 15.84
CA GLY A 96 -29.38 15.51 14.52
C GLY A 96 -30.01 14.86 13.29
N SER A 97 -30.49 13.62 13.38
CA SER A 97 -30.91 12.85 12.19
C SER A 97 -32.43 12.84 11.97
N HIS A 98 -33.22 13.35 12.93
CA HIS A 98 -34.68 13.40 12.77
C HIS A 98 -35.09 14.44 11.74
N GLN A 99 -34.48 15.63 11.76
CA GLN A 99 -34.86 16.74 10.89
C GLN A 99 -34.69 16.42 9.40
N SER A 100 -33.57 15.79 9.01
CA SER A 100 -33.33 15.46 7.60
C SER A 100 -34.29 14.40 7.06
N ARG A 101 -34.71 13.45 7.91
CA ARG A 101 -35.68 12.41 7.53
C ARG A 101 -37.10 12.98 7.47
N GLU A 102 -37.46 13.84 8.42
CA GLU A 102 -38.76 14.52 8.42
C GLU A 102 -38.91 15.48 7.24
N ASN A 103 -37.86 16.25 6.91
CA ASN A 103 -37.86 17.13 5.75
C ASN A 103 -38.07 16.35 4.43
N LEU A 104 -37.47 15.16 4.29
CA LEU A 104 -37.66 14.31 3.12
C LEU A 104 -39.10 13.77 3.03
N VAL A 105 -39.66 13.33 4.16
CA VAL A 105 -41.06 12.84 4.21
C VAL A 105 -42.05 13.97 3.92
N ALA A 106 -41.82 15.17 4.44
CA ALA A 106 -42.65 16.33 4.18
C ALA A 106 -42.62 16.75 2.69
N MET A 107 -41.45 16.73 2.05
CA MET A 107 -41.35 16.98 0.60
C MET A 107 -42.06 15.90 -0.22
N GLN A 108 -41.93 14.62 0.16
CA GLN A 108 -42.64 13.53 -0.50
C GLN A 108 -44.16 13.66 -0.36
N HIS A 109 -44.64 14.10 0.80
CA HIS A 109 -46.07 14.35 1.03
C HIS A 109 -46.59 15.48 0.13
N GLN A 110 -45.88 16.62 0.05
CA GLN A 110 -46.26 17.73 -0.84
C GLN A 110 -46.32 17.31 -2.32
N LEU A 111 -45.41 16.45 -2.79
CA LEU A 111 -45.44 15.93 -4.15
C LEU A 111 -46.65 15.02 -4.39
N ALA A 112 -47.00 14.18 -3.41
CA ALA A 112 -48.20 13.35 -3.48
C ALA A 112 -49.47 14.20 -3.53
N GLU A 113 -49.57 15.25 -2.70
CA GLU A 113 -50.72 16.16 -2.70
C GLU A 113 -50.84 16.97 -3.99
N MET A 114 -49.72 17.46 -4.54
CA MET A 114 -49.72 18.16 -5.82
C MET A 114 -50.19 17.25 -6.97
N THR A 115 -49.83 15.97 -6.93
CA THR A 115 -50.25 14.98 -7.94
C THR A 115 -51.77 14.71 -7.87
N HIS A 116 -52.36 14.66 -6.68
CA HIS A 116 -53.81 14.46 -6.54
C HIS A 116 -54.61 15.69 -6.97
N ARG A 117 -54.10 16.90 -6.71
CA ARG A 117 -54.75 18.15 -7.12
C ARG A 117 -54.80 18.34 -8.64
N ILE A 118 -53.84 17.80 -9.38
CA ILE A 118 -53.83 17.85 -10.85
C ILE A 118 -54.81 16.83 -11.46
N GLY A 119 -55.25 15.82 -10.68
CA GLY A 119 -56.22 14.80 -11.11
C GLY A 119 -57.69 15.14 -10.91
N ASN A 120 -58.04 16.17 -10.12
CA ASN A 120 -59.42 16.48 -9.73
C ASN A 120 -59.99 17.79 -10.35
N ASP A 121 -59.31 18.40 -11.32
CA ASP A 121 -59.87 19.50 -12.13
C ASP A 121 -60.31 19.00 -13.53
N GLY A 122 -60.36 17.67 -13.72
CA GLY A 122 -60.68 17.01 -14.98
C GLY A 122 -62.09 16.41 -15.06
N ASP A 123 -62.94 16.59 -14.03
CA ASP A 123 -64.29 16.03 -13.98
C ASP A 123 -65.39 17.06 -13.69
N GLU A 124 -65.30 18.27 -14.24
CA GLU A 124 -66.50 19.09 -14.39
C GLU A 124 -66.66 19.66 -15.80
N LEU A 125 -66.60 18.79 -16.83
CA LEU A 125 -67.29 19.01 -18.11
C LEU A 125 -67.53 17.65 -18.79
N PHE A 126 -68.75 17.11 -18.67
CA PHE A 126 -69.50 16.22 -19.58
C PHE A 126 -70.33 15.20 -18.79
N LEU A 127 -71.62 15.50 -18.51
CA LEU A 127 -72.77 14.82 -19.14
C LEU A 127 -74.12 15.34 -18.62
N THR A 128 -74.93 15.80 -19.58
CA THR A 128 -76.42 15.85 -19.66
C THR A 128 -77.20 16.77 -18.73
#